data_AF-A0A7J3TKM4-F1
#
_entry.id   AF-A0A7J3TKM4-F1
#
_cell.length_a   1.000
_cell.length_b   1.000
_cell.length_c   1.000
_cell.angle_alpha   90.00
_cell.angle_beta   90.00
_cell.angle_gamma   90.00
#
_symmetry.space_group_name_H-M   'P 1'
#
loop_
_entity.id
_entity.type
_entity.pdbx_description
1 polymer ?
#
loop_
_entity_poly.entity_id
_entity_poly.type
_entity_poly.pdbx_seq_one_letter_code
_entity_poly.pdbx_strand_id
1 'polypeptide(L)'
;MPTLQGTPVLILKEGTQRTVGRDAQRLNIMAARVIAEAVRTTLGPKGMDKMLVDSLGDVVITNDGVTILKEMDIEHPAAKMVVEIAKTQENEVGDGTTTAVV
;
A
#
# COMPACT_ATOMS: atom_id res chain seq x y z
N MET A 1 -41.59 -8.80 35.91
CA MET A 1 -40.81 -9.31 34.77
C MET A 1 -40.20 -8.12 34.04
N PRO A 2 -38.89 -7.85 34.15
CA PRO A 2 -38.25 -6.81 33.36
C PRO A 2 -38.05 -7.32 31.93
N THR A 3 -38.53 -6.55 30.96
CA THR A 3 -38.35 -6.77 29.53
C THR A 3 -36.89 -6.51 29.16
N LEU A 4 -36.17 -7.56 28.73
CA LEU A 4 -34.87 -7.47 28.09
C LEU A 4 -35.00 -6.79 26.71
N GLN A 5 -35.14 -5.47 26.69
CA GLN A 5 -34.83 -4.69 25.49
C GLN A 5 -33.31 -4.70 25.34
N GLY A 6 -32.84 -5.53 24.40
CA GLY A 6 -31.43 -5.74 24.13
C GLY A 6 -30.72 -4.42 23.86
N THR A 7 -29.82 -4.04 24.78
CA THR A 7 -28.84 -2.98 24.57
C THR A 7 -28.15 -3.24 23.22
N PRO A 8 -28.14 -2.31 22.27
CA PRO A 8 -27.48 -2.52 21.00
C PRO A 8 -25.99 -2.82 21.26
N VAL A 9 -25.58 -4.05 20.96
CA VAL A 9 -24.18 -4.46 21.07
C VAL A 9 -23.43 -3.80 19.91
N LEU A 10 -22.76 -2.69 20.22
CA LEU A 10 -21.87 -2.02 19.27
C LEU A 10 -20.61 -2.90 19.11
N ILE A 11 -20.62 -3.82 18.14
CA ILE A 11 -19.49 -4.73 17.87
C ILE A 11 -18.27 -3.97 17.33
N LEU A 12 -18.50 -2.83 16.69
CA LEU A 12 -17.46 -1.97 16.11
C LEU A 12 -17.59 -0.55 16.67
N LYS A 13 -16.45 0.09 16.94
CA LYS A 13 -16.39 1.50 17.32
C LYS A 13 -17.04 2.37 16.23
N GLU A 14 -17.68 3.46 16.64
CA GLU A 14 -18.15 4.50 15.73
C GLU A 14 -17.01 4.98 14.82
N GLY A 15 -17.25 5.02 13.51
CA GLY A 15 -16.26 5.37 12.49
C GLY A 15 -15.54 4.18 11.85
N THR A 16 -15.74 2.94 12.32
CA THR A 16 -15.17 1.76 11.64
C THR A 16 -15.88 1.49 10.32
N GLN A 17 -15.17 1.65 9.21
CA GLN A 17 -15.63 1.20 7.91
C GLN A 17 -15.36 -0.29 7.73
N ARG A 18 -16.36 -1.02 7.24
CA ARG A 18 -16.24 -2.44 6.92
C ARG A 18 -16.71 -2.69 5.50
N THR A 19 -15.78 -3.10 4.64
CA THR A 19 -16.09 -3.61 3.31
C THR A 19 -16.10 -5.14 3.34
N VAL A 20 -17.05 -5.78 2.66
CA VAL A 20 -17.21 -7.24 2.65
C VAL A 20 -17.41 -7.79 1.24
N GLY A 21 -17.11 -9.07 1.06
CA GLY A 21 -17.36 -9.79 -0.19
C GLY A 21 -16.51 -9.32 -1.35
N ARG A 22 -17.11 -9.29 -2.55
CA ARG A 22 -16.42 -8.97 -3.81
C ARG A 22 -15.87 -7.55 -3.87
N ASP A 23 -16.54 -6.60 -3.19
CA ASP A 23 -16.10 -5.21 -3.20
C ASP A 23 -14.80 -5.04 -2.41
N ALA A 24 -14.65 -5.72 -1.27
CA ALA A 24 -13.41 -5.73 -0.51
C ALA A 24 -12.25 -6.35 -1.32
N GLN A 25 -12.51 -7.45 -2.02
CA GLN A 25 -11.51 -8.08 -2.89
C GLN A 25 -11.07 -7.13 -4.02
N ARG A 26 -12.04 -6.48 -4.66
CA ARG A 26 -11.77 -5.53 -5.75
C ARG A 26 -10.95 -4.33 -5.26
N LEU A 27 -11.30 -3.76 -4.11
CA LEU A 27 -10.54 -2.65 -3.51
C LEU A 27 -9.10 -3.06 -3.17
N ASN A 28 -8.91 -4.23 -2.56
CA ASN A 28 -7.58 -4.75 -2.25
C ASN A 28 -6.72 -4.92 -3.50
N ILE A 29 -7.28 -5.50 -4.57
CA ILE A 29 -6.57 -5.69 -5.84
C ILE A 29 -6.26 -4.34 -6.49
N MET A 30 -7.20 -3.40 -6.51
CA MET A 30 -6.96 -2.08 -7.08
C MET A 30 -5.85 -1.34 -6.33
N ALA A 31 -5.86 -1.40 -4.99
CA ALA A 31 -4.81 -0.77 -4.17
C ALA A 31 -3.42 -1.31 -4.52
N ALA A 32 -3.26 -2.64 -4.61
CA ALA A 32 -1.99 -3.25 -5.01
C ALA A 32 -1.59 -2.89 -6.44
N ARG A 33 -2.54 -2.87 -7.38
CA ARG A 33 -2.29 -2.51 -8.78
C ARG A 33 -1.80 -1.07 -8.96
N VAL A 34 -2.37 -0.13 -8.22
CA VAL A 34 -1.97 1.28 -8.28
C VAL A 34 -0.50 1.44 -7.85
N ILE A 35 -0.09 0.73 -6.79
CA ILE A 35 1.30 0.72 -6.35
C ILE A 35 2.22 0.11 -7.40
N ALA A 36 1.84 -1.05 -7.97
CA ALA A 36 2.60 -1.71 -9.02
C ALA A 36 2.77 -0.81 -10.26
N GLU A 37 1.71 -0.13 -10.69
CA GLU A 37 1.74 0.79 -11.83
C GLU A 37 2.65 2.01 -11.58
N ALA A 38 2.74 2.50 -10.34
CA ALA A 38 3.61 3.61 -9.97
C ALA A 38 5.11 3.27 -10.11
N VAL A 39 5.51 2.05 -9.73
CA VAL A 39 6.91 1.60 -9.82
C VAL A 39 7.24 0.87 -11.12
N ARG A 40 6.26 0.45 -11.93
CA ARG A 40 6.50 -0.37 -13.13
C ARG A 40 7.55 0.21 -14.09
N THR A 41 7.59 1.53 -14.24
CA THR A 41 8.51 2.16 -15.19
C THR A 41 9.95 2.21 -14.70
N THR A 42 10.22 1.88 -13.45
CA THR A 42 11.58 1.83 -12.89
C THR A 42 12.28 0.49 -13.17
N LEU A 43 11.54 -0.49 -13.67
CA LEU A 43 12.03 -1.83 -13.94
C LEU A 43 12.95 -1.86 -15.17
N GLY A 44 14.14 -2.46 -14.99
CA GLY A 44 15.09 -2.77 -16.05
C GLY A 44 16.18 -1.71 -16.27
N PRO A 45 17.13 -1.98 -17.18
CA PRO A 45 18.32 -1.13 -17.38
C PRO A 45 18.00 0.23 -18.02
N LYS A 46 16.79 0.40 -18.54
CA LYS A 46 16.24 1.69 -19.02
C LYS A 46 15.08 2.17 -18.16
N GLY A 47 15.08 1.78 -16.89
CA GLY A 47 14.12 2.28 -15.90
C GLY A 47 14.16 3.80 -15.84
N MET A 48 12.98 4.41 -15.75
CA MET A 48 12.85 5.86 -15.63
C MET A 48 12.93 6.27 -14.17
N ASP A 49 13.79 7.25 -13.87
CA ASP A 49 13.82 7.88 -12.56
C ASP A 49 12.46 8.49 -12.20
N LYS A 50 12.13 8.44 -10.91
CA LYS A 50 10.99 9.14 -10.33
C LYS A 50 11.47 10.32 -9.54
N MET A 51 10.85 11.47 -9.79
CA MET A 51 10.97 12.66 -8.96
C MET A 51 9.83 12.63 -7.94
N LEU A 52 10.20 12.48 -6.68
CA LEU A 52 9.29 12.49 -5.52
C LEU A 52 9.45 13.84 -4.85
N VAL A 53 8.33 14.48 -4.53
CA VAL A 53 8.29 15.79 -3.89
C VAL A 53 7.44 15.67 -2.63
N ASP A 54 8.05 15.90 -1.47
CA ASP A 54 7.32 15.93 -0.20
C ASP A 54 6.53 17.24 -0.06
N SER A 55 5.56 17.23 0.84
CA SER A 55 4.80 18.37 1.36
C SER A 55 5.68 19.56 1.81
N LEU A 56 6.90 19.32 2.30
CA LEU A 56 7.85 20.36 2.68
C LEU A 56 8.67 20.92 1.49
N GLY A 57 8.53 20.33 0.31
CA GLY A 57 9.24 20.74 -0.91
C GLY A 57 10.58 20.04 -1.12
N ASP A 58 10.94 19.07 -0.27
CA ASP A 58 12.12 18.24 -0.47
C ASP A 58 11.93 17.34 -1.69
N VAL A 59 12.98 17.25 -2.52
CA VAL A 59 12.95 16.52 -3.79
C VAL A 59 13.91 15.35 -3.74
N VAL A 60 13.38 14.14 -3.94
CA VAL A 60 14.16 12.91 -4.07
C VAL A 60 13.98 12.37 -5.49
N ILE A 61 15.09 12.22 -6.21
CA ILE A 61 15.10 11.61 -7.55
C ILE A 61 15.74 10.23 -7.42
N THR A 62 14.98 9.18 -7.71
CA THR A 62 15.49 7.80 -7.61
C THR A 62 14.77 6.86 -8.57
N ASN A 63 15.48 5.80 -8.97
CA ASN A 63 14.93 4.66 -9.69
C ASN A 63 14.73 3.44 -8.78
N ASP A 64 15.14 3.52 -7.51
CA ASP A 64 15.03 2.41 -6.58
C ASP A 64 13.59 2.22 -6.11
N GLY A 65 13.00 1.05 -6.42
CA GLY A 65 11.63 0.71 -6.10
C GLY A 65 11.33 0.78 -4.61
N VAL A 66 12.23 0.30 -3.73
CA VAL A 66 11.95 0.31 -2.29
C VAL A 66 12.00 1.73 -1.71
N THR A 67 12.90 2.58 -2.19
CA THR A 67 12.95 3.99 -1.78
C THR A 67 11.69 4.71 -2.24
N ILE A 68 11.23 4.52 -3.48
CA ILE A 68 9.98 5.11 -3.98
C ILE A 68 8.80 4.72 -3.08
N LEU A 69 8.69 3.43 -2.75
CA LEU A 69 7.59 2.93 -1.92
C LEU A 69 7.64 3.39 -0.46
N LYS A 70 8.82 3.77 0.06
CA LYS A 70 9.00 4.33 1.41
C LYS A 70 8.57 5.79 1.49
N GLU A 71 8.79 6.56 0.43
CA GLU A 71 8.42 7.98 0.34
C GLU A 71 6.93 8.19 0.01
N MET A 72 6.23 7.17 -0.51
CA MET A 72 4.79 7.25 -0.78
C MET A 72 3.97 7.15 0.51
N ASP A 73 3.05 8.10 0.72
CA ASP A 73 2.05 8.00 1.78
C ASP A 73 0.90 7.06 1.36
N ILE A 74 0.86 5.88 1.95
CA ILE A 74 -0.07 4.80 1.59
C ILE A 74 -0.98 4.53 2.78
N GLU A 75 -2.28 4.76 2.64
CA GLU A 75 -3.24 4.48 3.71
C GLU A 75 -3.77 3.04 3.66
N HIS A 76 -3.99 2.51 2.46
CA HIS A 76 -4.71 1.25 2.27
C HIS A 76 -3.93 0.03 2.78
N PRO A 77 -4.48 -0.82 3.67
CA PRO A 77 -3.73 -1.92 4.29
C PRO A 77 -3.13 -2.92 3.30
N ALA A 78 -3.88 -3.30 2.25
CA ALA A 78 -3.37 -4.21 1.23
C ALA A 78 -2.17 -3.63 0.45
N ALA A 79 -2.13 -2.30 0.24
CA ALA A 79 -1.00 -1.64 -0.41
C ALA A 79 0.22 -1.57 0.52
N LYS A 80 0.01 -1.32 1.83
CA LYS A 80 1.10 -1.41 2.83
C LYS A 80 1.73 -2.80 2.84
N MET A 81 0.93 -3.86 2.75
CA MET A 81 1.46 -5.24 2.67
C MET A 81 2.39 -5.43 1.46
N VAL A 82 2.07 -4.84 0.30
CA VAL A 82 2.92 -4.91 -0.90
C VAL A 82 4.27 -4.20 -0.67
N VAL A 83 4.26 -3.06 0.01
CA VAL A 83 5.50 -2.35 0.37
C VAL A 83 6.38 -3.17 1.31
N GLU A 84 5.79 -3.88 2.27
CA GLU A 84 6.55 -4.76 3.17
C GLU A 84 7.19 -5.94 2.43
N ILE A 85 6.57 -6.44 1.35
CA ILE A 85 7.19 -7.44 0.46
C ILE A 85 8.45 -6.87 -0.18
N ALA A 86 8.38 -5.66 -0.74
CA ALA A 86 9.54 -5.01 -1.35
C ALA A 86 10.69 -4.76 -0.34
N LYS A 87 10.35 -4.31 0.88
CA LYS A 87 11.34 -4.14 1.96
C LYS A 87 11.99 -5.45 2.36
N THR A 88 11.21 -6.52 2.46
CA THR A 88 11.74 -7.85 2.79
C THR A 88 12.68 -8.34 1.69
N GLN A 89 12.30 -8.15 0.42
CA GLN A 89 13.13 -8.51 -0.73
C GLN A 89 14.46 -7.74 -0.73
N GLU A 90 14.44 -6.43 -0.43
CA GLU A 90 15.65 -5.62 -0.26
C GLU A 90 16.54 -6.17 0.87
N ASN A 91 15.96 -6.49 2.03
CA ASN A 91 16.72 -6.96 3.18
C ASN A 91 17.38 -8.33 2.98
N GLU A 92 16.70 -9.24 2.27
CA GLU A 92 17.17 -10.60 2.07
C GLU A 92 18.15 -10.73 0.89
N VAL A 93 17.87 -10.05 -0.22
CA VAL A 93 18.61 -10.23 -1.48
C VAL A 93 19.28 -8.93 -1.97
N GLY A 94 18.72 -7.77 -1.64
CA GLY A 94 19.21 -6.46 -2.09
C GLY A 94 18.95 -6.16 -3.57
N ASP A 95 18.12 -6.95 -4.24
CA ASP A 95 17.70 -6.74 -5.63
C ASP A 95 16.32 -7.39 -5.87
N GLY A 96 15.69 -7.01 -6.99
CA GLY A 96 14.39 -7.53 -7.41
C GLY A 96 13.22 -6.89 -6.66
N THR A 97 13.43 -5.77 -5.97
CA THR A 97 12.38 -5.04 -5.24
C THR A 97 11.24 -4.61 -6.15
N THR A 98 11.55 -4.06 -7.33
CA THR A 98 10.55 -3.67 -8.33
C THR A 98 9.86 -4.91 -8.93
N THR A 99 10.60 -6.01 -9.16
CA THR A 99 10.04 -7.27 -9.67
C THR A 99 9.11 -7.94 -8.67
N ALA A 100 9.34 -7.78 -7.36
CA ALA A 100 8.48 -8.36 -6.33
C ALA A 100 7.11 -7.66 -6.21
N VAL A 101 6.99 -6.45 -6.77
CA VAL A 101 5.80 -5.59 -6.68
C VAL A 101 4.99 -5.57 -7.99
N VAL A 102 5.66 -5.80 -9.13
CA VAL A 102 5.09 -5.71 -10.50
C VAL A 102 4.55 -7.05 -10.99
#